data_AF-A0A349Y1T1-F1
#
_entry.id   AF-A0A349Y1T1-F1
#
_cell.length_a   1.000
_cell.length_b   1.000
_cell.length_c   1.000
_cell.angle_alpha   90.00
_cell.angle_beta   90.00
_cell.angle_gamma   90.00
#
_symmetry.space_group_name_H-M   'P 1'
#
loop_
_entity.id
_entity.type
_entity.pdbx_description
1 polymer ?
#
loop_
_entity_poly.entity_id
_entity_poly.type
_entity_poly.pdbx_seq_one_letter_code
_entity_poly.pdbx_strand_id
1 'polypeptide(L)'
;MICDTTHERMIVRGPLLQVAASQRARLEEGTASIGIKCTWSPAGYGVATYRDDSRVTAPVEHWTLELSDTADATRLQAWLDTNPRQ
;
A
#
# COMPACT_ATOMS: atom_id res chain seq x y z
N MET A 1 -1.56 1.89 13.58
CA MET A 1 -2.32 2.13 12.33
C MET A 1 -3.00 0.82 11.97
N ILE A 2 -4.33 0.77 11.91
CA ILE A 2 -5.08 -0.46 11.62
C ILE A 2 -5.27 -0.52 10.09
N CYS A 3 -4.81 -1.59 9.46
CA CYS A 3 -5.00 -1.87 8.04
C CYS A 3 -6.16 -2.88 7.94
N ASP A 4 -7.34 -2.42 7.50
CA ASP A 4 -8.54 -3.24 7.36
C ASP A 4 -8.53 -3.92 5.99
N THR A 5 -8.15 -5.20 5.95
CA THR A 5 -7.87 -5.96 4.72
C THR A 5 -9.09 -6.46 3.95
N THR A 6 -10.30 -6.05 4.32
CA THR A 6 -11.53 -6.73 3.87
C THR A 6 -12.26 -6.02 2.73
N HIS A 7 -12.04 -4.71 2.53
CA HIS A 7 -12.57 -3.91 1.41
C HIS A 7 -11.58 -2.78 1.06
N GLU A 8 -10.29 -3.11 0.86
CA GLU A 8 -9.20 -2.13 0.80
C GLU A 8 -9.18 -1.30 -0.47
N ARG A 9 -9.91 -0.19 -0.46
CA ARG A 9 -9.52 0.96 -1.28
C ARG A 9 -8.15 1.42 -0.78
N MET A 10 -7.11 1.22 -1.59
CA MET A 10 -5.78 1.76 -1.29
C MET A 10 -5.83 3.28 -1.38
N ILE A 11 -5.47 3.95 -0.28
CA ILE A 11 -5.42 5.41 -0.21
C ILE A 11 -3.96 5.82 0.02
N VAL A 12 -3.44 6.60 -0.91
CA VAL A 12 -2.11 7.17 -0.87
C VAL A 12 -2.17 8.56 -0.22
N ARG A 13 -1.65 8.69 1.00
CA ARG A 13 -1.67 9.94 1.78
C ARG A 13 -0.26 10.47 2.01
N GLY A 14 0.29 11.13 1.01
CA GLY A 14 1.62 11.75 1.07
C GLY A 14 2.72 10.84 0.51
N PRO A 15 3.99 11.30 0.57
CA PRO A 15 5.09 10.64 -0.11
C PRO A 15 5.58 9.37 0.59
N LEU A 16 5.23 9.12 1.86
CA LEU A 16 5.70 7.97 2.61
C LEU A 16 4.51 7.09 3.01
N LEU A 17 4.55 5.80 2.62
CA LEU A 17 3.49 4.86 2.89
C LEU A 17 4.02 3.56 3.46
N GLN A 18 3.31 3.02 4.45
CA GLN A 18 3.41 1.60 4.76
C GLN A 18 2.44 0.81 3.91
N VAL A 19 2.96 -0.26 3.31
CA VAL A 19 2.30 -1.08 2.30
C VAL A 19 2.39 -2.53 2.75
N ALA A 20 1.28 -3.26 2.76
CA ALA A 20 1.32 -4.70 3.00
C ALA A 20 1.97 -5.43 1.80
N ALA A 21 2.66 -6.54 2.02
CA ALA A 21 3.28 -7.32 0.93
C ALA A 21 2.28 -7.66 -0.20
N SER A 22 1.01 -7.90 0.12
CA SER A 22 -0.06 -8.16 -0.85
C SER A 22 -0.45 -6.95 -1.73
N GLN A 23 -0.07 -5.74 -1.33
CA GLN A 23 -0.35 -4.50 -2.06
C GLN A 23 0.84 -4.04 -2.92
N ARG A 24 2.05 -4.50 -2.59
CA ARG A 24 3.31 -4.08 -3.22
C ARG A 24 3.31 -4.20 -4.73
N ALA A 25 3.00 -5.38 -5.28
CA ALA A 25 3.02 -5.62 -6.72
C ALA A 25 2.12 -4.64 -7.51
N ARG A 26 0.98 -4.25 -6.91
CA ARG A 26 0.05 -3.31 -7.54
C ARG A 26 0.58 -1.88 -7.54
N LEU A 27 1.26 -1.47 -6.47
CA LEU A 27 1.87 -0.14 -6.39
C LEU A 27 3.15 -0.05 -7.26
N GLU A 28 3.90 -1.14 -7.39
CA GLU A 28 5.02 -1.24 -8.33
C GLU A 28 4.53 -1.09 -9.78
N GLU A 29 3.46 -1.77 -10.16
CA GLU A 29 2.82 -1.61 -11.48
C GLU A 29 2.35 -0.17 -11.71
N GLY A 30 1.68 0.44 -10.72
CA GLY A 30 1.18 1.79 -10.81
C GLY A 30 2.29 2.82 -11.00
N THR A 31 3.31 2.77 -10.14
CA THR A 31 4.48 3.68 -10.21
C THR A 31 5.24 3.51 -11.52
N ALA A 32 5.44 2.29 -12.01
CA ALA A 32 6.06 2.03 -13.30
C ALA A 32 5.23 2.59 -14.47
N SER A 33 3.91 2.37 -14.46
CA SER A 33 3.01 2.79 -15.54
C SER A 33 2.94 4.31 -15.72
N ILE A 34 3.07 5.07 -14.63
CA ILE A 34 3.01 6.54 -14.65
C ILE A 34 4.40 7.20 -14.53
N GLY A 35 5.48 6.41 -14.59
CA GLY A 35 6.87 6.88 -14.62
C GLY A 35 7.33 7.55 -13.33
N ILE A 36 6.78 7.17 -12.18
CA ILE A 36 7.20 7.69 -10.87
C ILE A 36 8.42 6.95 -10.37
N LYS A 37 9.46 7.70 -9.99
CA LYS A 37 10.58 7.16 -9.24
C LYS A 37 10.17 6.97 -7.79
N CYS A 38 10.42 5.79 -7.26
CA CYS A 38 10.13 5.47 -5.86
C CYS A 38 11.22 4.58 -5.27
N THR A 39 11.32 4.62 -3.94
CA THR A 39 12.20 3.75 -3.17
C THR A 39 11.36 2.80 -2.33
N TRP A 40 11.78 1.55 -2.27
CA TRP A 40 11.18 0.53 -1.43
C TRP A 40 12.16 0.12 -0.35
N SER A 41 11.72 0.19 0.91
CA SER A 41 12.50 -0.27 2.06
C SER A 41 11.69 -1.28 2.87
N PRO A 42 12.30 -2.36 3.39
CA PRO A 42 11.60 -3.26 4.30
C PRO A 42 11.21 -2.51 5.58
N ALA A 43 9.94 -2.61 6.00
CA ALA A 43 9.42 -1.91 7.17
C ALA A 43 9.26 -2.81 8.40
N GLY A 44 9.46 -4.12 8.25
CA GLY A 44 9.36 -5.13 9.31
C GLY A 44 8.04 -5.91 9.26
N TYR A 45 7.74 -6.61 10.35
CA TYR A 45 6.53 -7.43 10.50
C TYR A 45 5.52 -6.70 11.39
N GLY A 46 4.29 -6.58 10.91
CA GLY A 46 3.14 -6.10 11.67
C GLY A 46 2.25 -7.27 12.07
N VAL A 47 1.29 -7.01 12.97
CA VAL A 47 0.23 -7.95 13.30
C VAL A 47 -1.06 -7.42 12.72
N ALA A 48 -1.60 -8.10 11.69
CA ALA A 48 -2.95 -7.82 11.23
C ALA A 48 -3.93 -8.55 12.16
N THR A 49 -4.84 -7.79 12.76
CA THR A 49 -5.93 -8.34 13.56
C THR A 49 -7.17 -8.36 12.69
N TYR A 50 -7.54 -9.54 12.20
CA TYR A 50 -8.80 -9.71 11.48
C TYR A 50 -9.95 -9.58 12.48
N ARG A 51 -10.89 -8.67 12.22
CA ARG A 51 -12.15 -8.60 12.96
C ARG A 51 -13.10 -9.64 12.37
N ASP A 52 -12.75 -10.89 12.55
CA ASP A 52 -13.67 -12.01 12.49
C ASP A 52 -13.55 -12.71 13.85
N ASP A 53 -14.61 -13.34 14.35
CA ASP A 53 -14.77 -13.82 15.74
C ASP A 53 -13.70 -14.84 16.23
N SER A 54 -12.66 -15.10 15.44
CA SER A 54 -11.58 -16.05 15.66
C SER A 54 -10.25 -15.44 16.17
N ARG A 55 -10.10 -14.10 16.23
CA ARG A 55 -8.86 -13.40 16.68
C ARG A 55 -7.56 -14.04 16.15
N VAL A 56 -7.53 -14.38 14.86
CA VAL A 56 -6.31 -14.90 14.23
C VAL A 56 -5.35 -13.72 14.02
N THR A 57 -4.22 -13.74 14.71
CA THR A 57 -3.11 -12.83 14.47
C THR A 57 -2.11 -13.51 13.55
N ALA A 58 -1.98 -13.02 12.32
CA ALA A 58 -0.93 -13.45 11.41
C ALA A 58 0.14 -12.35 11.29
N PRO A 59 1.44 -12.71 11.27
CA PRO A 59 2.47 -11.75 10.91
C PRO A 59 2.26 -11.32 9.46
N VAL A 60 2.17 -10.02 9.23
CA VAL A 60 2.10 -9.44 7.89
C VAL A 60 3.39 -8.68 7.62
N GLU A 61 4.06 -9.05 6.54
CA GLU A 61 5.24 -8.34 6.08
C GLU A 61 4.82 -6.98 5.50
N HIS A 62 5.47 -5.92 5.98
CA HIS A 62 5.24 -4.56 5.52
C HIS A 62 6.48 -3.99 4.83
N TRP A 63 6.19 -3.14 3.84
CA TRP A 63 7.16 -2.38 3.06
C TRP A 63 6.87 -0.90 3.21
N THR A 64 7.91 -0.09 3.20
CA THR A 64 7.81 1.36 3.10
C THR A 64 8.02 1.74 1.64
N LEU A 65 7.01 2.39 1.06
CA LEU A 65 7.08 3.08 -0.23
C LEU A 65 7.39 4.55 0.03
N GLU A 66 8.47 5.05 -0.55
CA GLU A 66 8.84 6.46 -0.56
C GLU A 66 8.76 7.01 -1.98
N LEU A 67 7.90 8.00 -2.16
CA LEU A 67 7.70 8.79 -3.37
C LEU A 67 8.46 10.10 -3.23
N SER A 68 8.81 10.71 -4.37
CA SER A 68 9.62 11.94 -4.38
C SER A 68 8.90 13.13 -3.74
N ASP A 69 7.58 13.25 -3.96
CA ASP A 69 6.76 14.34 -3.45
C ASP A 69 5.26 13.98 -3.35
N THR A 70 4.48 14.95 -2.87
CA THR A 70 3.01 14.84 -2.74
C THR A 70 2.29 14.82 -4.11
N ALA A 71 2.89 15.37 -5.16
CA ALA A 71 2.29 15.36 -6.50
C ALA A 71 2.34 13.93 -7.08
N ASP A 72 3.46 13.23 -6.91
CA ASP A 72 3.60 11.82 -7.27
C ASP A 72 2.62 10.94 -6.47
N ALA A 73 2.46 11.21 -5.18
CA ALA A 73 1.46 10.54 -4.34
C ALA A 73 0.03 10.72 -4.90
N THR A 74 -0.30 11.94 -5.34
CA THR A 74 -1.60 12.26 -5.94
C THR A 74 -1.80 11.56 -7.29
N ARG A 75 -0.75 11.50 -8.12
CA ARG A 75 -0.78 10.81 -9.42
C ARG A 75 -0.96 9.32 -9.26
N LEU A 76 -0.28 8.70 -8.28
CA LEU A 76 -0.44 7.29 -7.96
C LEU A 76 -1.87 7.00 -7.45
N GLN A 77 -2.42 7.87 -6.60
CA GLN A 77 -3.81 7.77 -6.17
C GLN A 77 -4.79 7.78 -7.36
N ALA A 78 -4.63 8.74 -8.28
CA ALA A 78 -5.48 8.84 -9.47
C ALA A 78 -5.38 7.59 -10.37
N TRP A 79 -4.19 7.01 -10.48
CA TRP A 79 -4.01 5.75 -11.21
C TRP A 79 -4.74 4.58 -10.53
N LEU A 80 -4.65 4.47 -9.20
CA LEU A 80 -5.37 3.42 -8.45
C LEU A 80 -6.88 3.56 -8.58
N ASP A 81 -7.40 4.79 -8.56
CA ASP A 81 -8.83 5.05 -8.71
C ASP A 81 -9.34 4.72 -10.12
N THR A 82 -8.50 4.87 -11.15
CA THR A 82 -8.85 4.55 -12.55
C THR A 82 -8.62 3.09 -12.92
N ASN A 83 -7.82 2.37 -12.14
CA ASN A 83 -7.52 0.96 -12.34
C ASN A 83 -7.88 0.16 -11.07
N PRO A 84 -9.18 0.00 -10.76
CA PRO A 84 -9.60 -0.82 -9.62
C PRO A 84 -9.16 -2.28 -9.83
N ARG A 85 -8.80 -2.97 -8.74
CA ARG A 85 -8.50 -4.41 -8.76
C ARG A 85 -9.71 -5.17 -9.30
N GLN A 86 -9.52 -6.00 -10.32
CA GLN A 86 -10.50 -6.99 -10.79
C GLN A 86 -10.57 -8.19 -9.85
#